data_AF-A0A831Y9K3-F1
#
_entry.id   AF-A0A831Y9K3-F1
#
_cell.length_a   1.000
_cell.length_b   1.000
_cell.length_c   1.000
_cell.angle_alpha   90.00
_cell.angle_beta   90.00
_cell.angle_gamma   90.00
#
_symmetry.space_group_name_H-M   'P 1'
#
loop_
_entity.id
_entity.type
_entity.pdbx_description
1 polymer ?
#
loop_
_entity_poly.entity_id
_entity_poly.type
_entity_poly.pdbx_seq_one_letter_code
_entity_poly.pdbx_strand_id
1 'polypeptide(L)'
;MRFSFSFYFKVFYYVYVIFKFLGIFMNTFERIYEEVKKIKKGKTKTYGCIAKKAGTTPRVVGFALHKNPDPKNIPCHRVIFKDGSLSNSYAFGGRKVQEKKLREEKALK
;
A
#
# COMPACT_ATOMS: atom_id res chain seq x y z
N MET A 1 -4.79 -47.47 2.94
CA MET A 1 -4.27 -46.46 1.99
C MET A 1 -3.39 -45.47 2.75
N ARG A 2 -2.06 -45.51 2.56
CA ARG A 2 -1.15 -44.48 3.08
C ARG A 2 -0.96 -43.44 1.96
N PHE A 3 -1.59 -42.28 2.10
CA PHE A 3 -1.32 -41.18 1.19
C PHE A 3 0.14 -40.74 1.34
N SER A 4 0.84 -40.58 0.22
CA SER A 4 2.24 -40.14 0.21
C SER A 4 2.35 -38.74 0.82
N PHE A 5 3.42 -38.47 1.58
CA PHE A 5 3.75 -37.16 2.14
C PHE A 5 3.66 -36.04 1.08
N SER A 6 4.02 -36.35 -0.18
CA SER A 6 3.91 -35.44 -1.32
C SER A 6 2.48 -34.99 -1.61
N PHE A 7 1.47 -35.84 -1.39
CA PHE A 7 0.06 -35.50 -1.59
C PHE A 7 -0.42 -34.49 -0.56
N TYR A 8 -0.13 -34.71 0.73
CA TYR A 8 -0.48 -33.76 1.80
C TYR A 8 0.21 -32.40 1.62
N PHE A 9 1.49 -32.41 1.24
CA PHE A 9 2.21 -31.16 0.96
C PHE A 9 1.56 -30.38 -0.19
N LYS A 10 1.14 -31.07 -1.25
CA LYS A 10 0.48 -30.44 -2.39
C LYS A 10 -0.89 -29.86 -2.02
N VAL A 11 -1.68 -30.60 -1.24
CA VAL A 11 -2.98 -30.11 -0.73
C VAL A 11 -2.76 -28.90 0.18
N PHE A 12 -1.82 -28.96 1.12
CA PHE A 12 -1.49 -27.85 2.00
C PHE A 12 -1.02 -26.61 1.23
N TYR A 13 -0.13 -26.80 0.25
CA TYR A 13 0.34 -25.71 -0.61
C TYR A 13 -0.81 -25.06 -1.39
N TYR A 14 -1.70 -25.85 -2.00
CA TYR A 14 -2.87 -25.30 -2.70
C TYR A 14 -3.79 -24.53 -1.75
N VAL A 15 -4.06 -25.07 -0.56
CA VAL A 15 -4.86 -24.39 0.47
C VAL A 15 -4.20 -23.09 0.91
N TYR A 16 -2.89 -23.08 1.15
CA TYR A 16 -2.12 -21.87 1.46
C TYR A 16 -2.17 -20.85 0.33
N VAL A 17 -1.99 -21.28 -0.93
CA VAL A 17 -2.09 -20.41 -2.11
C VAL A 17 -3.49 -19.80 -2.22
N ILE A 18 -4.55 -20.60 -1.98
CA ILE A 18 -5.94 -20.11 -1.94
C ILE A 18 -6.10 -19.06 -0.84
N PHE A 19 -5.66 -19.34 0.39
CA PHE A 19 -5.74 -18.38 1.49
C PHE A 19 -4.96 -17.09 1.20
N LYS A 20 -3.80 -17.20 0.57
CA LYS A 20 -3.01 -16.03 0.14
C LYS A 20 -3.73 -15.24 -0.95
N PHE A 21 -4.33 -15.91 -1.93
CA PHE A 21 -5.12 -15.27 -2.99
C PHE A 21 -6.37 -14.58 -2.44
N LEU A 22 -7.03 -15.18 -1.45
CA LEU A 22 -8.16 -14.59 -0.72
C LEU A 22 -7.74 -13.43 0.21
N GLY A 23 -6.45 -13.07 0.26
CA GLY A 23 -5.95 -11.95 1.08
C GLY A 23 -5.89 -12.25 2.57
N ILE A 24 -5.98 -13.52 2.97
CA ILE A 24 -6.01 -13.92 4.39
C ILE A 24 -4.59 -13.85 5.00
N PHE A 25 -3.55 -14.08 4.18
CA PHE A 25 -2.15 -13.93 4.58
C PHE A 25 -1.48 -12.79 3.79
N MET A 26 -1.88 -11.55 4.08
CA MET A 26 -1.20 -10.37 3.53
C MET A 26 -0.05 -9.92 4.41
N ASN A 27 1.07 -9.55 3.79
CA ASN A 27 2.17 -8.91 4.51
C ASN A 27 1.86 -7.42 4.79
N THR A 28 2.67 -6.79 5.63
CA THR A 28 2.49 -5.40 6.03
C THR A 28 2.48 -4.43 4.84
N PHE A 29 3.30 -4.65 3.82
CA PHE A 29 3.41 -3.76 2.66
C PHE A 29 2.19 -3.89 1.76
N GLU A 30 1.73 -5.12 1.52
CA GLU A 30 0.49 -5.39 0.79
C GLU A 30 -0.71 -4.71 1.47
N ARG A 31 -0.82 -4.81 2.80
CA ARG A 31 -1.88 -4.13 3.57
C ARG A 31 -1.82 -2.61 3.41
N ILE A 32 -0.61 -2.03 3.42
CA ILE A 32 -0.41 -0.59 3.17
C ILE A 32 -0.89 -0.23 1.75
N TYR A 33 -0.48 -0.99 0.74
CA TYR A 33 -0.84 -0.73 -0.65
C TYR A 33 -2.35 -0.82 -0.88
N GLU A 34 -3.03 -1.81 -0.29
CA GLU A 34 -4.49 -1.92 -0.37
C GLU A 34 -5.21 -0.76 0.30
N GLU A 35 -4.72 -0.25 1.44
CA GLU A 35 -5.29 0.96 2.04
C GLU A 35 -5.06 2.22 1.21
N VAL A 36 -3.93 2.29 0.50
CA VAL A 36 -3.62 3.43 -0.38
C VAL A 36 -4.44 3.40 -1.67
N LYS A 37 -4.68 2.22 -2.25
CA LYS A 37 -5.57 2.04 -3.42
C LYS A 37 -7.00 2.53 -3.15
N LYS A 38 -7.47 2.43 -1.89
CA LYS A 38 -8.81 2.89 -1.49
C LYS A 38 -8.95 4.42 -1.47
N ILE A 39 -7.86 5.19 -1.55
CA ILE A 39 -7.93 6.65 -1.53
C ILE A 39 -8.47 7.15 -2.88
N LYS A 40 -9.69 7.70 -2.88
CA LYS A 40 -10.34 8.24 -4.09
C LYS A 40 -9.58 9.44 -4.66
N LYS A 41 -9.70 9.66 -5.98
CA LYS A 41 -9.17 10.85 -6.68
C LYS A 41 -9.68 12.13 -6.01
N GLY A 42 -8.81 13.12 -5.86
CA GLY A 42 -9.15 14.40 -5.22
C GLY A 42 -9.26 14.34 -3.70
N LYS A 43 -8.90 13.22 -3.07
CA LYS A 43 -8.81 13.06 -1.62
C LYS A 43 -7.39 12.67 -1.22
N THR A 44 -7.01 13.04 -0.01
CA THR A 44 -5.74 12.66 0.60
C THR A 44 -5.96 11.92 1.91
N LYS A 45 -4.96 11.18 2.33
CA LYS A 45 -4.88 10.59 3.67
C LYS A 45 -3.51 10.85 4.26
N THR A 46 -3.43 10.85 5.58
CA THR A 46 -2.14 11.03 6.26
C THR A 46 -1.44 9.69 6.42
N TYR A 47 -0.10 9.70 6.48
CA TYR A 47 0.69 8.51 6.82
C TYR A 47 0.19 7.80 8.08
N GLY A 48 -0.21 8.56 9.11
CA GLY A 48 -0.76 8.03 10.35
C GLY A 48 -2.11 7.33 10.17
N CYS A 49 -2.98 7.84 9.29
CA CYS A 49 -4.26 7.19 9.01
C CYS A 49 -4.06 5.83 8.33
N ILE A 50 -3.16 5.75 7.36
CA ILE A 50 -2.81 4.49 6.68
C ILE A 50 -2.16 3.52 7.66
N ALA A 51 -1.21 4.00 8.47
CA ALA A 51 -0.53 3.20 9.47
C ALA A 51 -1.50 2.56 10.48
N LYS A 52 -2.47 3.33 10.98
CA LYS A 52 -3.50 2.82 11.91
C LYS A 52 -4.32 1.68 11.30
N LYS A 53 -4.71 1.81 10.02
CA LYS A 53 -5.52 0.79 9.34
C LYS A 53 -4.71 -0.45 8.96
N ALA A 54 -3.46 -0.25 8.53
CA ALA A 54 -2.55 -1.33 8.18
C ALA A 54 -1.92 -2.01 9.41
N GLY A 55 -2.18 -1.51 10.63
CA GLY A 55 -1.63 -2.08 11.88
C GLY A 55 -0.12 -1.90 11.99
N THR A 56 0.40 -0.73 11.60
CA THR A 56 1.84 -0.44 11.57
C THR A 56 2.13 1.02 11.95
N THR A 57 3.36 1.50 11.72
CA THR A 57 3.78 2.87 12.01
C THR A 57 3.86 3.74 10.75
N PRO A 58 3.72 5.08 10.86
CA PRO A 58 3.83 6.00 9.74
C PRO A 58 5.16 5.88 8.98
N ARG A 59 6.26 5.56 9.69
CA ARG A 59 7.58 5.38 9.08
C ARG A 59 7.59 4.19 8.13
N VAL A 60 7.01 3.05 8.54
CA VAL A 60 6.90 1.85 7.70
C VAL A 60 6.06 2.14 6.45
N VAL A 61 4.98 2.94 6.58
CA VAL A 61 4.21 3.42 5.41
C VAL A 61 5.10 4.21 4.46
N GLY A 62 5.91 5.14 4.97
CA GLY A 62 6.88 5.88 4.16
C GLY A 62 7.83 4.98 3.39
N PHE A 63 8.43 3.99 4.06
CA PHE A 63 9.30 3.00 3.43
C PHE A 63 8.59 2.17 2.35
N ALA A 64 7.38 1.69 2.63
CA ALA A 64 6.60 0.91 1.66
C ALA A 64 6.26 1.76 0.43
N LEU A 65 5.81 3.01 0.61
CA LEU A 65 5.48 3.90 -0.50
C LEU A 65 6.70 4.26 -1.35
N HIS A 66 7.89 4.32 -0.75
CA HIS A 66 9.14 4.52 -1.49
C HIS A 66 9.52 3.31 -2.35
N LYS A 67 9.11 2.11 -1.93
CA LYS A 67 9.27 0.84 -2.66
C LYS A 67 8.01 0.42 -3.43
N ASN A 68 7.12 1.36 -3.71
CA ASN A 68 5.86 1.05 -4.36
C ASN A 68 6.10 0.38 -5.74
N PRO A 69 5.74 -0.90 -5.91
CA PRO A 69 6.03 -1.65 -7.13
C PRO A 69 5.16 -1.24 -8.32
N ASP A 70 4.04 -0.55 -8.06
CA ASP A 70 3.09 -0.14 -9.10
C ASP A 70 2.59 1.30 -8.84
N PRO A 71 3.40 2.31 -9.20
CA PRO A 71 3.04 3.71 -9.01
C PRO A 71 1.85 4.18 -9.84
N LYS A 72 1.42 3.40 -10.85
CA LYS A 72 0.28 3.72 -11.70
C LYS A 72 -1.04 3.38 -11.00
N ASN A 73 -1.12 2.23 -10.34
CA ASN A 73 -2.34 1.77 -9.67
C ASN A 73 -2.36 2.04 -8.16
N ILE A 74 -1.21 2.24 -7.52
CA ILE A 74 -1.10 2.58 -6.09
C ILE A 74 -0.81 4.09 -5.98
N PRO A 75 -1.83 4.93 -5.67
CA PRO A 75 -1.73 6.39 -5.73
C PRO A 75 -1.00 6.98 -4.52
N CYS A 76 0.29 6.68 -4.40
CA CYS A 76 1.13 7.08 -3.27
C CYS A 76 1.27 8.60 -3.10
N HIS A 77 1.10 9.41 -4.17
CA HIS A 77 1.08 10.88 -4.07
C HIS A 77 -0.07 11.41 -3.21
N ARG A 78 -1.16 10.64 -3.02
CA ARG A 78 -2.30 11.00 -2.18
C ARG A 78 -2.04 10.88 -0.67
N VAL A 79 -0.86 10.38 -0.28
CA VAL A 79 -0.46 10.25 1.12
C VAL A 79 0.41 11.44 1.52
N ILE A 80 -0.02 12.19 2.54
CA ILE A 80 0.60 13.45 2.98
C ILE A 80 0.92 13.43 4.49
N PHE A 81 1.66 14.42 4.97
CA PHE A 81 1.94 14.56 6.40
C PHE A 81 0.71 15.02 7.19
N LYS A 82 0.76 14.85 8.52
CA LYS A 82 -0.38 15.15 9.42
C LYS A 82 -0.72 16.65 9.44
N ASP A 83 0.28 17.50 9.28
CA ASP A 83 0.18 18.96 9.19
C ASP A 83 -0.30 19.45 7.81
N GLY A 84 -0.56 18.54 6.87
CA GLY A 84 -0.95 18.87 5.51
C GLY A 84 0.22 19.14 4.57
N SER A 85 1.47 19.10 5.06
CA SER A 85 2.64 19.29 4.22
C SER A 85 2.90 18.09 3.30
N LEU A 86 3.60 18.35 2.19
CA LEU A 86 3.99 17.35 1.19
C LEU A 86 5.39 16.81 1.46
N SER A 87 5.69 15.62 0.94
CA SER A 87 7.00 15.01 1.08
C SER A 87 8.04 15.73 0.22
N ASN A 88 9.09 16.26 0.86
CA ASN A 88 10.24 16.82 0.14
C ASN A 88 10.93 15.76 -0.74
N SER A 89 11.06 14.54 -0.20
CA SER A 89 11.70 13.39 -0.85
C SER A 89 10.68 12.39 -1.38
N TYR A 90 9.63 12.88 -2.05
CA TYR A 90 8.69 12.00 -2.73
C TYR A 90 9.44 11.13 -3.76
N ALA A 91 9.30 9.81 -3.64
CA ALA A 91 10.11 8.82 -4.38
C ALA A 91 10.06 8.98 -5.90
N PHE A 92 8.95 9.51 -6.43
CA PHE A 92 8.68 9.60 -7.86
C PHE A 92 8.82 11.04 -8.39
N GLY A 93 9.94 11.69 -8.10
CA GLY A 93 10.27 13.02 -8.66
C GLY A 93 10.12 14.20 -7.68
N GLY A 94 10.09 13.93 -6.37
CA GLY A 94 10.12 14.96 -5.34
C GLY A 94 8.81 15.74 -5.17
N ARG A 95 8.85 16.73 -4.27
CA ARG A 95 7.67 17.50 -3.84
C ARG A 95 6.88 18.12 -4.98
N LYS A 96 7.56 18.71 -5.97
CA LYS A 96 6.91 19.40 -7.10
C LYS A 96 6.04 18.44 -7.92
N VAL A 97 6.50 17.21 -8.11
CA VAL A 97 5.73 16.19 -8.85
C VAL A 97 4.54 15.71 -8.01
N GLN A 98 4.72 15.50 -6.70
CA GLN A 98 3.60 15.18 -5.81
C GLN A 98 2.53 16.27 -5.86
N GLU A 99 2.93 17.53 -5.76
CA GLU A 99 2.04 18.69 -5.80
C GLU A 99 1.29 18.78 -7.13
N LYS A 100 2.00 18.66 -8.26
CA LYS A 100 1.39 18.68 -9.60
C LYS A 100 0.27 17.64 -9.73
N LYS A 101 0.54 16.38 -9.35
CA LYS A 101 -0.46 15.31 -9.39
C LYS A 101 -1.66 15.61 -8.50
N LEU A 102 -1.44 16.15 -7.30
CA LEU A 102 -2.53 16.51 -6.39
C LEU A 102 -3.38 17.67 -6.93
N ARG A 103 -2.77 18.67 -7.57
CA ARG A 103 -3.49 19.78 -8.23
C ARG A 103 -4.32 19.29 -9.41
N GLU A 104 -3.76 18.42 -10.26
CA GLU A 104 -4.49 17.79 -11.38
C GLU A 104 -5.71 16.99 -10.90
N GLU A 105 -5.64 16.43 -9.70
CA GLU A 105 -6.75 15.73 -9.07
C GLU A 105 -7.73 16.64 -8.30
N LYS A 106 -7.46 17.95 -8.21
CA LYS A 106 -8.19 18.91 -7.37
C LYS A 106 -8.17 18.56 -5.88
N ALA A 107 -7.11 17.90 -5.42
CA ALA A 107 -6.89 17.54 -4.01
C ALA A 107 -6.23 18.68 -3.21
N LEU A 108 -5.49 19.55 -3.88
CA LEU A 108 -4.96 20.81 -3.35
C LEU A 108 -5.64 21.96 -4.11
N LYS A 109 -6.04 23.00 -3.36
CA LYS A 109 -6.55 24.25 -3.94
C LYS A 109 -5.40 25.18 -4.29
#